data_AF-T0SD49-F1
#
_entry.id   AF-T0SD49-F1
#
_cell.length_a   1.000
_cell.length_b   1.000
_cell.length_c   1.000
_cell.angle_alpha   90.00
_cell.angle_beta   90.00
_cell.angle_gamma   90.00
#
_symmetry.space_group_name_H-M   'P 1'
#
loop_
_entity.id
_entity.type
_entity.pdbx_description
1 polymer ?
#
loop_
_entity_poly.entity_id
_entity_poly.type
_entity_poly.pdbx_seq_one_letter_code
_entity_poly.pdbx_strand_id
1 'polypeptide(L)'
;MVAVVPIAPSGPSQPATSPAYNVTWNKMSLATSFLLLLNLLAMPMKAYLSEELPWSHMTRPDTPYLNLSSLDPAFLTLSQALFSRDTLASVPSFYDNTTLRTDIYRGLVDVRERAPVDRSDCIAFFYGVPGLVFYSPSFLDVLCSFAAVDHRKATLADEMTWQFRGACQYLTFFGLFVGQGCLWLSVGDDITMATPTPGVFTLTYTFQRPEYALWLWFKFAYRCGLLILVLVLTWRRYYRHCMELQRIVRAFGHVHPRSSDNDWHYELIVGDPTVLILMDPSVCAIFSIDVWLSVQYMGISMVRAAQTANLYSFFFGFLYYSRTVWFAYFALAGTSHALKRYRKEHLFANIDKTLVAIAVAASNVPLTYVQTHTSLVRVYMWLFASLPSPDPYHEVDVALGCILLSLIIASVPVLYGFAHRTYRARRKRQTPNARYTSQAFNGLKTRSVLCLVRGCGRRYPKNMLESGGSVYAAIQSDPRYAQHPTLSLRSVDCYLVCKKRQVPKQTVRLSLAQSLDRNLADPASAILDDETSDRATIFDRLEATPHPGPLRPTFKLQQGVVKSVWLA
;
A
#
# COMPACT_ATOMS: atom_id res chain seq x y z
N MET A 1 57.80 72.05 22.47
CA MET A 1 57.95 70.65 22.03
C MET A 1 57.21 69.78 23.03
N VAL A 2 56.03 69.32 22.67
CA VAL A 2 55.18 68.44 23.50
C VAL A 2 55.29 67.05 22.89
N ALA A 3 55.79 66.08 23.67
CA ALA A 3 55.92 64.68 23.22
C ALA A 3 54.89 63.82 23.96
N VAL A 4 54.10 63.13 23.14
CA VAL A 4 52.85 62.42 23.41
C VAL A 4 53.11 61.02 23.99
N VAL A 5 52.25 60.60 24.92
CA VAL A 5 52.18 59.25 25.50
C VAL A 5 51.61 58.27 24.46
N PRO A 6 52.19 57.07 24.26
CA PRO A 6 51.69 56.12 23.27
C PRO A 6 50.40 55.44 23.74
N ILE A 7 49.36 55.55 22.91
CA ILE A 7 48.08 54.84 23.02
C ILE A 7 48.29 53.41 22.50
N ALA A 8 47.97 52.41 23.33
CA ALA A 8 47.93 51.02 22.91
C ALA A 8 46.76 50.78 21.94
N PRO A 9 46.93 50.04 20.84
CA PRO A 9 45.85 49.75 19.90
C PRO A 9 44.87 48.74 20.51
N SER A 10 43.60 49.14 20.58
CA SER A 10 42.46 48.26 20.81
C SER A 10 42.37 47.23 19.69
N GLY A 11 42.76 45.99 19.97
CA GLY A 11 42.58 44.86 19.07
C GLY A 11 41.08 44.58 18.83
N PRO A 12 40.71 44.02 17.66
CA PRO A 12 39.33 43.70 17.34
C PRO A 12 38.77 42.64 18.30
N SER A 13 37.65 42.95 18.93
CA SER A 13 36.85 42.01 19.70
C SER A 13 36.44 40.83 18.81
N GLN A 14 36.93 39.64 19.15
CA GLN A 14 36.40 38.40 18.60
C GLN A 14 34.90 38.32 18.90
N PRO A 15 34.03 37.99 17.92
CA PRO A 15 32.62 37.79 18.22
C PRO A 15 32.49 36.60 19.17
N ALA A 16 32.04 36.88 20.40
CA ALA A 16 31.74 35.85 21.38
C ALA A 16 30.78 34.82 20.76
N THR A 17 31.26 33.59 20.56
CA THR A 17 30.43 32.46 20.12
C THR A 17 29.32 32.27 21.14
N SER A 18 28.12 32.72 20.80
CA SER A 18 26.95 32.62 21.67
C SER A 18 26.67 31.15 22.01
N PRO A 19 26.28 30.82 23.26
CA PRO A 19 26.10 29.43 23.66
C PRO A 19 24.98 28.76 22.86
N ALA A 20 25.22 27.54 22.39
CA ALA A 20 24.25 26.77 21.61
C ALA A 20 22.97 26.49 22.43
N TYR A 21 21.82 26.51 21.77
CA TYR A 21 20.55 26.17 22.42
C TYR A 21 20.44 24.67 22.70
N ASN A 22 19.75 24.32 23.79
CA ASN A 22 19.43 22.94 24.10
C ASN A 22 18.25 22.45 23.22
N VAL A 23 18.51 21.44 22.38
CA VAL A 23 17.52 20.83 21.47
C VAL A 23 17.47 19.33 21.70
N THR A 24 16.30 18.84 22.11
CA THR A 24 16.03 17.42 22.38
C THR A 24 15.04 16.84 21.37
N TRP A 25 15.17 15.55 21.07
CA TRP A 25 14.19 14.83 20.25
C TRP A 25 13.07 14.30 21.13
N ASN A 26 11.82 14.43 20.69
CA ASN A 26 10.73 13.75 21.34
C ASN A 26 10.83 12.24 21.08
N LYS A 27 11.18 11.46 22.12
CA LYS A 27 11.46 10.03 22.03
C LYS A 27 10.30 9.23 21.41
N MET A 28 9.05 9.58 21.74
CA MET A 28 7.88 8.88 21.22
C MET A 28 7.66 9.15 19.73
N SER A 29 7.86 10.39 19.28
CA SER A 29 7.77 10.73 17.86
C SER A 29 8.86 10.04 17.05
N LEU A 30 10.07 9.96 17.60
CA LEU A 30 11.20 9.29 16.97
C LEU A 30 10.98 7.78 16.89
N ALA A 31 10.55 7.16 17.99
CA ALA A 31 10.18 5.75 18.02
C ALA A 31 9.05 5.45 17.02
N THR A 32 8.03 6.30 16.97
CA THR A 32 6.94 6.13 16.00
C THR A 32 7.44 6.27 14.56
N SER A 33 8.19 7.31 14.24
CA SER A 33 8.77 7.52 12.92
C SER A 33 9.64 6.32 12.50
N PHE A 34 10.44 5.80 13.43
CA PHE A 34 11.27 4.61 13.22
C PHE A 34 10.45 3.34 12.98
N LEU A 35 9.39 3.09 13.75
CA LEU A 35 8.48 1.97 13.50
C LEU A 35 7.82 2.06 12.12
N LEU A 36 7.49 3.27 11.68
CA LEU A 36 6.93 3.50 10.34
C LEU A 36 7.94 3.29 9.23
N LEU A 37 9.20 3.68 9.45
CA LEU A 37 10.31 3.33 8.57
C LEU A 37 10.48 1.82 8.49
N LEU A 38 10.51 1.10 9.62
CA LEU A 38 10.62 -0.36 9.65
C LEU A 38 9.47 -1.01 8.88
N ASN A 39 8.24 -0.56 9.08
CA ASN A 39 7.08 -1.04 8.34
C ASN A 39 7.24 -0.82 6.82
N LEU A 40 7.79 0.33 6.41
CA LEU A 40 8.03 0.63 5.00
C LEU A 40 9.15 -0.24 4.40
N LEU A 41 10.25 -0.44 5.14
CA LEU A 41 11.37 -1.31 4.75
C LEU A 41 10.96 -2.80 4.71
N ALA A 42 9.98 -3.20 5.52
CA ALA A 42 9.44 -4.55 5.54
C ALA A 42 8.49 -4.83 4.35
N MET A 43 8.01 -3.82 3.62
CA MET A 43 7.03 -4.01 2.54
C MET A 43 7.49 -4.98 1.44
N PRO A 44 8.73 -4.92 0.89
CA PRO A 44 9.21 -5.90 -0.07
C PRO A 44 9.33 -7.31 0.55
N MET A 45 9.76 -7.39 1.81
CA MET A 45 10.02 -8.66 2.49
C MET A 45 8.76 -9.35 3.02
N LYS A 46 7.66 -8.61 3.17
CA LYS A 46 6.33 -9.13 3.56
C LYS A 46 5.86 -10.28 2.67
N ALA A 47 6.31 -10.30 1.43
CA ALA A 47 6.11 -11.38 0.48
C ALA A 47 6.44 -12.77 1.07
N TYR A 48 7.55 -12.88 1.81
CA TYR A 48 8.05 -14.13 2.39
C TYR A 48 7.23 -14.64 3.59
N LEU A 49 6.15 -13.95 3.98
CA LEU A 49 5.16 -14.53 4.87
C LEU A 49 4.39 -15.70 4.23
N SER A 50 4.29 -15.69 2.89
CA SER A 50 3.64 -16.75 2.10
C SER A 50 4.57 -17.37 1.05
N GLU A 51 5.59 -16.63 0.60
CA GLU A 51 6.53 -17.10 -0.42
C GLU A 51 7.68 -17.91 0.16
N GLU A 52 8.16 -18.88 -0.61
CA GLU A 52 9.36 -19.65 -0.31
C GLU A 52 10.63 -18.80 -0.42
N LEU A 53 11.60 -19.06 0.46
CA LEU A 53 12.91 -18.42 0.45
C LEU A 53 13.83 -19.12 -0.58
N PRO A 54 14.83 -18.43 -1.16
CA PRO A 54 15.69 -19.03 -2.19
C PRO A 54 16.40 -20.32 -1.75
N TRP A 55 16.81 -20.40 -0.48
CA TRP A 55 17.53 -21.54 0.08
C TRP A 55 16.62 -22.68 0.56
N SER A 56 15.29 -22.52 0.57
CA SER A 56 14.40 -23.64 0.91
C SER A 56 14.39 -24.75 -0.17
N HIS A 57 15.03 -24.48 -1.31
CA HIS A 57 15.22 -25.42 -2.42
C HIS A 57 16.40 -26.38 -2.19
N MET A 58 17.41 -26.01 -1.38
CA MET A 58 18.67 -26.78 -1.30
C MET A 58 18.56 -28.10 -0.52
N THR A 59 17.42 -28.38 0.11
CA THR A 59 17.25 -29.53 1.02
C THR A 59 16.11 -30.47 0.63
N ARG A 60 15.52 -30.34 -0.56
CA ARG A 60 14.32 -31.10 -0.93
C ARG A 60 14.62 -32.19 -1.96
N PRO A 61 14.08 -33.41 -1.78
CA PRO A 61 14.21 -34.47 -2.77
C PRO A 61 13.49 -34.09 -4.06
N ASP A 62 14.02 -34.56 -5.19
CA ASP A 62 13.42 -34.38 -6.51
C ASP A 62 11.95 -34.78 -6.46
N THR A 63 11.07 -33.90 -6.92
CA THR A 63 9.63 -34.19 -6.89
C THR A 63 9.32 -35.29 -7.92
N PRO A 64 8.41 -36.24 -7.61
CA PRO A 64 8.04 -37.32 -8.53
C PRO A 64 7.42 -36.82 -9.85
N TYR A 65 7.16 -35.50 -9.94
CA TYR A 65 6.47 -34.83 -11.04
C TYR A 65 7.40 -34.29 -12.13
N LEU A 66 8.73 -34.27 -11.92
CA LEU A 66 9.71 -33.71 -12.87
C LEU A 66 9.70 -34.41 -14.25
N ASN A 67 9.24 -35.66 -14.31
CA ASN A 67 9.21 -36.46 -15.54
C ASN A 67 7.82 -36.56 -16.20
N LEU A 68 6.76 -35.99 -15.61
CA LEU A 68 5.36 -36.15 -16.04
C LEU A 68 4.82 -34.91 -16.79
N SER A 69 5.69 -34.21 -17.51
CA SER A 69 5.45 -32.86 -18.04
C SER A 69 4.54 -32.76 -19.28
N SER A 70 3.47 -33.55 -19.38
CA SER A 70 2.50 -33.40 -20.46
C SER A 70 1.19 -34.14 -20.17
N LEU A 71 0.10 -33.41 -19.88
CA LEU A 71 -1.33 -33.84 -20.02
C LEU A 71 -1.73 -35.25 -19.55
N ASP A 72 -0.87 -35.93 -18.80
CA ASP A 72 -0.95 -37.37 -18.68
C ASP A 72 -2.07 -37.71 -17.70
N PRO A 73 -3.04 -38.58 -18.04
CA PRO A 73 -3.89 -39.22 -17.03
C PRO A 73 -3.07 -39.75 -15.85
N ALA A 74 -1.79 -40.13 -16.05
CA ALA A 74 -0.89 -40.50 -14.97
C ALA A 74 -0.65 -39.38 -13.92
N PHE A 75 -0.58 -38.10 -14.30
CA PHE A 75 -0.41 -37.00 -13.34
C PHE A 75 -1.68 -36.80 -12.49
N LEU A 76 -2.85 -36.93 -13.10
CA LEU A 76 -4.13 -36.92 -12.38
C LEU A 76 -4.21 -38.09 -11.41
N THR A 77 -3.92 -39.31 -11.87
CA THR A 77 -3.95 -40.53 -11.03
C THR A 77 -2.94 -40.44 -9.89
N LEU A 78 -1.73 -39.94 -10.14
CA LEU A 78 -0.73 -39.73 -9.10
C LEU A 78 -1.19 -38.70 -8.07
N SER A 79 -1.78 -37.59 -8.51
CA SER A 79 -2.32 -36.56 -7.63
C SER A 79 -3.46 -37.09 -6.76
N GLN A 80 -4.36 -37.89 -7.33
CA GLN A 80 -5.45 -38.56 -6.61
C GLN A 80 -4.93 -39.57 -5.58
N ALA A 81 -3.88 -40.32 -5.92
CA ALA A 81 -3.25 -41.27 -5.00
C ALA A 81 -2.55 -40.57 -3.82
N LEU A 82 -1.88 -39.45 -4.07
CA LEU A 82 -1.18 -38.68 -3.05
C LEU A 82 -2.10 -37.83 -2.17
N PHE A 83 -3.25 -37.41 -2.71
CA PHE A 83 -4.22 -36.55 -2.06
C PHE A 83 -5.58 -37.25 -1.98
N SER A 84 -5.60 -38.38 -1.29
CA SER A 84 -6.80 -39.17 -1.03
C SER A 84 -7.47 -38.79 0.30
N ARG A 85 -8.68 -39.32 0.51
CA ARG A 85 -9.43 -39.23 1.78
C ARG A 85 -8.54 -39.60 2.97
N ASP A 86 -7.78 -40.68 2.89
CA ASP A 86 -6.96 -41.16 4.01
C ASP A 86 -5.76 -40.24 4.29
N THR A 87 -5.08 -39.76 3.25
CA THR A 87 -3.90 -38.89 3.38
C THR A 87 -4.23 -37.49 3.88
N LEU A 88 -5.45 -37.00 3.58
CA LEU A 88 -5.94 -35.69 3.98
C LEU A 88 -6.92 -35.75 5.16
N ALA A 89 -6.96 -36.88 5.87
CA ALA A 89 -7.73 -37.03 7.09
C ALA A 89 -7.29 -36.00 8.14
N SER A 90 -8.26 -35.32 8.77
CA SER A 90 -8.08 -34.24 9.76
C SER A 90 -7.45 -32.94 9.24
N VAL A 91 -7.14 -32.84 7.95
CA VAL A 91 -6.61 -31.62 7.35
C VAL A 91 -7.76 -30.65 7.04
N PRO A 92 -7.59 -29.32 7.21
CA PRO A 92 -8.62 -28.34 6.83
C PRO A 92 -8.91 -28.30 5.32
N SER A 93 -9.97 -27.59 4.92
CA SER A 93 -10.38 -27.40 3.52
C SER A 93 -9.28 -26.79 2.63
N PHE A 94 -8.30 -26.11 3.21
CA PHE A 94 -7.08 -25.69 2.52
C PHE A 94 -5.86 -26.26 3.21
N TYR A 95 -4.94 -26.80 2.40
CA TYR A 95 -3.69 -27.39 2.87
C TYR A 95 -2.55 -27.01 1.94
N ASP A 96 -1.43 -26.57 2.51
CA ASP A 96 -0.19 -26.31 1.78
C ASP A 96 0.78 -27.46 2.03
N ASN A 97 0.96 -28.32 1.04
CA ASN A 97 1.99 -29.35 1.09
C ASN A 97 3.32 -28.73 0.68
N THR A 98 4.11 -28.32 1.68
CA THR A 98 5.42 -27.70 1.45
C THR A 98 6.44 -28.62 0.81
N THR A 99 6.33 -29.95 1.01
CA THR A 99 7.24 -30.95 0.43
C THR A 99 7.03 -31.08 -1.08
N LEU A 100 5.77 -31.22 -1.50
CA LEU A 100 5.40 -31.38 -2.92
C LEU A 100 5.17 -30.04 -3.65
N ARG A 101 5.18 -28.93 -2.90
CA ARG A 101 4.92 -27.56 -3.37
C ARG A 101 3.54 -27.44 -4.04
N THR A 102 2.56 -28.10 -3.43
CA THR A 102 1.19 -28.19 -3.92
C THR A 102 0.23 -27.59 -2.90
N ASP A 103 -0.53 -26.59 -3.32
CA ASP A 103 -1.69 -26.08 -2.60
C ASP A 103 -2.90 -26.95 -2.93
N ILE A 104 -3.63 -27.40 -1.92
CA ILE A 104 -4.84 -28.20 -2.06
C ILE A 104 -6.02 -27.42 -1.51
N TYR A 105 -7.06 -27.31 -2.32
CA TYR A 105 -8.33 -26.67 -2.02
C TYR A 105 -9.45 -27.70 -2.12
N ARG A 106 -10.21 -27.87 -1.05
CA ARG A 106 -11.38 -28.75 -1.00
C ARG A 106 -12.62 -27.92 -0.74
N GLY A 107 -13.64 -28.12 -1.55
CA GLY A 107 -14.95 -27.49 -1.41
C GLY A 107 -16.06 -28.53 -1.48
N LEU A 108 -17.09 -28.35 -0.65
CA LEU A 108 -18.28 -29.20 -0.71
C LEU A 108 -19.23 -28.71 -1.81
N VAL A 109 -19.73 -29.65 -2.60
CA VAL A 109 -20.74 -29.43 -3.61
C VAL A 109 -21.96 -30.26 -3.23
N ASP A 110 -22.94 -29.61 -2.61
CA ASP A 110 -24.22 -30.22 -2.26
C ASP A 110 -25.20 -30.04 -3.41
N VAL A 111 -25.59 -31.15 -4.03
CA VAL A 111 -26.47 -31.20 -5.21
C VAL A 111 -27.85 -31.78 -4.92
N ARG A 112 -28.14 -32.14 -3.66
CA ARG A 112 -29.39 -32.80 -3.25
C ARG A 112 -30.65 -32.03 -3.63
N GLU A 113 -30.58 -30.70 -3.59
CA GLU A 113 -31.70 -29.80 -3.89
C GLU A 113 -31.54 -29.08 -5.24
N ARG A 114 -30.46 -29.33 -5.99
CA ARG A 114 -30.15 -28.59 -7.21
C ARG A 114 -30.71 -29.30 -8.43
N ALA A 115 -31.46 -28.57 -9.26
CA ALA A 115 -31.92 -29.09 -10.54
C ALA A 115 -30.75 -29.19 -11.54
N PRO A 116 -30.81 -30.14 -12.49
CA PRO A 116 -29.82 -30.22 -13.56
C PRO A 116 -29.85 -28.94 -14.40
N VAL A 117 -28.67 -28.49 -14.81
CA VAL A 117 -28.50 -27.26 -15.61
C VAL A 117 -27.96 -27.64 -16.98
N ASP A 118 -28.37 -26.90 -18.01
CA ASP A 118 -27.83 -27.10 -19.36
C ASP A 118 -26.31 -26.87 -19.37
N ARG A 119 -25.62 -27.65 -20.20
CA ARG A 119 -24.16 -27.67 -20.27
C ARG A 119 -23.60 -26.29 -20.64
N SER A 120 -24.35 -25.47 -21.39
CA SER A 120 -23.93 -24.12 -21.81
C SER A 120 -24.01 -23.06 -20.70
N ASP A 121 -24.82 -23.26 -19.66
CA ASP A 121 -25.03 -22.28 -18.57
C ASP A 121 -24.58 -22.80 -17.20
N CYS A 122 -23.78 -23.87 -17.19
CA CYS A 122 -23.39 -24.60 -15.97
C CYS A 122 -22.57 -23.76 -14.97
N ILE A 123 -21.89 -22.70 -15.40
CA ILE A 123 -20.94 -21.95 -14.55
C ILE A 123 -21.62 -21.39 -13.29
N ALA A 124 -22.88 -20.96 -13.41
CA ALA A 124 -23.63 -20.42 -12.29
C ALA A 124 -23.89 -21.46 -11.18
N PHE A 125 -23.89 -22.75 -11.53
CA PHE A 125 -24.00 -23.86 -10.58
C PHE A 125 -22.80 -23.92 -9.62
N PHE A 126 -21.62 -23.47 -10.06
CA PHE A 126 -20.38 -23.60 -9.29
C PHE A 126 -19.91 -22.29 -8.64
N TYR A 127 -20.72 -21.24 -8.61
CA TYR A 127 -20.37 -20.01 -7.91
C TYR A 127 -19.99 -20.28 -6.45
N GLY A 128 -18.89 -19.66 -6.00
CA GLY A 128 -18.32 -19.88 -4.67
C GLY A 128 -17.40 -21.09 -4.53
N VAL A 129 -17.28 -21.95 -5.55
CA VAL A 129 -16.30 -23.06 -5.54
C VAL A 129 -14.86 -22.50 -5.59
N PRO A 130 -13.90 -23.08 -4.84
CA PRO A 130 -12.53 -22.59 -4.79
C PRO A 130 -11.87 -22.52 -6.16
N GLY A 131 -11.33 -21.35 -6.53
CA GLY A 131 -10.53 -21.22 -7.75
C GLY A 131 -11.31 -21.19 -9.06
N LEU A 132 -12.66 -21.19 -9.05
CA LEU A 132 -13.51 -21.20 -10.25
C LEU A 132 -13.06 -20.21 -11.33
N VAL A 133 -12.64 -19.01 -10.93
CA VAL A 133 -12.18 -17.95 -11.84
C VAL A 133 -11.03 -18.40 -12.76
N PHE A 134 -10.22 -19.36 -12.32
CA PHE A 134 -9.03 -19.86 -13.03
C PHE A 134 -9.31 -21.12 -13.86
N TYR A 135 -10.54 -21.62 -13.92
CA TYR A 135 -10.83 -22.90 -14.57
C TYR A 135 -10.72 -22.82 -16.09
N SER A 136 -9.97 -23.76 -16.65
CA SER A 136 -9.84 -24.01 -18.08
C SER A 136 -11.10 -24.65 -18.68
N PRO A 137 -11.25 -24.65 -20.01
CA PRO A 137 -12.30 -25.40 -20.68
C PRO A 137 -12.32 -26.90 -20.32
N SER A 138 -11.16 -27.54 -20.09
CA SER A 138 -11.11 -28.95 -19.67
C SER A 138 -11.75 -29.18 -18.30
N PHE A 139 -11.52 -28.29 -17.33
CA PHE A 139 -12.18 -28.33 -16.03
C PHE A 139 -13.68 -28.11 -16.15
N LEU A 140 -14.05 -27.12 -16.96
CA LEU A 140 -15.46 -26.79 -17.18
C LEU A 140 -16.21 -27.91 -17.89
N ASP A 141 -15.58 -28.68 -18.79
CA ASP A 141 -16.26 -29.81 -19.43
C ASP A 141 -16.63 -30.90 -18.42
N VAL A 142 -15.71 -31.25 -17.51
CA VAL A 142 -15.98 -32.20 -16.42
C VAL A 142 -17.11 -31.68 -15.54
N LEU A 143 -17.01 -30.43 -15.09
CA LEU A 143 -17.98 -29.84 -14.17
C LEU A 143 -19.35 -29.59 -14.81
N CYS A 144 -19.40 -29.12 -16.06
CA CYS A 144 -20.65 -28.94 -16.78
C CYS A 144 -21.30 -30.29 -17.11
N SER A 145 -20.53 -31.34 -17.41
CA SER A 145 -21.08 -32.68 -17.58
C SER A 145 -21.67 -33.21 -16.27
N PHE A 146 -21.06 -32.87 -15.12
CA PHE A 146 -21.57 -33.21 -13.80
C PHE A 146 -22.87 -32.46 -13.48
N ALA A 147 -22.93 -31.15 -13.74
CA ALA A 147 -24.11 -30.32 -13.47
C ALA A 147 -25.31 -30.64 -14.38
N ALA A 148 -25.08 -31.26 -15.54
CA ALA A 148 -26.14 -31.68 -16.45
C ALA A 148 -26.88 -32.97 -16.01
N VAL A 149 -26.31 -33.73 -15.07
CA VAL A 149 -26.92 -34.97 -14.54
C VAL A 149 -27.89 -34.66 -13.40
N ASP A 150 -29.02 -35.38 -13.35
CA ASP A 150 -29.97 -35.27 -12.24
C ASP A 150 -29.56 -36.17 -11.07
N HIS A 151 -28.88 -35.56 -10.08
CA HIS A 151 -28.40 -36.25 -8.89
C HIS A 151 -29.47 -36.45 -7.79
N ARG A 152 -30.64 -35.81 -7.91
CA ARG A 152 -31.66 -35.80 -6.84
C ARG A 152 -32.28 -37.17 -6.56
N LYS A 153 -32.19 -38.08 -7.53
CA LYS A 153 -32.70 -39.46 -7.45
C LYS A 153 -31.60 -40.49 -7.70
N ALA A 154 -30.34 -40.06 -7.76
CA ALA A 154 -29.22 -40.95 -8.00
C ALA A 154 -29.02 -41.87 -6.81
N THR A 155 -28.73 -43.14 -7.07
CA THR A 155 -28.26 -44.05 -6.03
C THR A 155 -26.77 -43.81 -5.80
N LEU A 156 -26.25 -44.27 -4.64
CA LEU A 156 -24.81 -44.18 -4.39
C LEU A 156 -23.99 -44.87 -5.49
N ALA A 157 -24.49 -45.96 -6.08
CA ALA A 157 -23.83 -46.65 -7.18
C ALA A 157 -23.75 -45.78 -8.46
N ASP A 158 -24.80 -45.00 -8.75
CA ASP A 158 -24.79 -44.06 -9.88
C ASP A 158 -23.78 -42.94 -9.62
N GLU A 159 -23.69 -42.44 -8.39
CA GLU A 159 -22.75 -41.38 -8.02
C GLU A 159 -21.30 -41.83 -8.03
N MET A 160 -21.01 -43.11 -7.73
CA MET A 160 -19.67 -43.68 -7.82
C MET A 160 -19.06 -43.61 -9.23
N THR A 161 -19.87 -43.39 -10.28
CA THR A 161 -19.35 -43.11 -11.63
C THR A 161 -18.57 -41.79 -11.74
N TRP A 162 -18.79 -40.88 -10.79
CA TRP A 162 -18.10 -39.59 -10.67
C TRP A 162 -16.89 -39.64 -9.74
N GLN A 163 -16.65 -40.78 -9.08
CA GLN A 163 -15.51 -40.94 -8.19
C GLN A 163 -14.19 -40.77 -8.96
N PHE A 164 -13.35 -39.85 -8.51
CA PHE A 164 -12.07 -39.49 -9.12
C PHE A 164 -12.17 -39.03 -10.58
N ARG A 165 -13.35 -38.61 -11.04
CA ARG A 165 -13.50 -38.02 -12.37
C ARG A 165 -12.98 -36.60 -12.34
N GLY A 166 -12.04 -36.29 -13.24
CA GLY A 166 -11.28 -35.04 -13.18
C GLY A 166 -10.49 -34.71 -14.43
N ALA A 167 -9.81 -33.57 -14.41
CA ALA A 167 -8.95 -33.07 -15.46
C ALA A 167 -7.77 -32.29 -14.87
N CYS A 168 -6.75 -32.02 -15.69
CA CYS A 168 -5.61 -31.18 -15.33
C CYS A 168 -5.46 -30.01 -16.30
N GLN A 169 -4.81 -28.94 -15.84
CA GLN A 169 -4.61 -27.71 -16.59
C GLN A 169 -3.27 -27.05 -16.28
N TYR A 170 -2.85 -26.15 -17.15
CA TYR A 170 -1.67 -25.30 -17.01
C TYR A 170 -2.08 -23.84 -16.85
N LEU A 171 -1.39 -23.11 -15.99
CA LEU A 171 -1.54 -21.67 -15.85
C LEU A 171 -0.28 -20.98 -16.36
N THR A 172 -0.48 -20.02 -17.23
CA THR A 172 0.58 -19.17 -17.78
C THR A 172 0.35 -17.70 -17.44
N PHE A 173 1.41 -16.89 -17.51
CA PHE A 173 1.34 -15.44 -17.33
C PHE A 173 2.26 -14.79 -18.35
N PHE A 174 1.67 -14.14 -19.35
CA PHE A 174 2.36 -13.71 -20.57
C PHE A 174 3.09 -14.89 -21.25
N GLY A 175 2.44 -16.05 -21.30
CA GLY A 175 2.99 -17.29 -21.86
C GLY A 175 4.08 -17.96 -21.02
N LEU A 176 4.48 -17.38 -19.88
CA LEU A 176 5.42 -18.02 -18.97
C LEU A 176 4.69 -18.99 -18.05
N PHE A 177 5.20 -20.21 -17.88
CA PHE A 177 4.63 -21.22 -17.00
C PHE A 177 4.64 -20.77 -15.53
N VAL A 178 3.45 -20.68 -14.92
CA VAL A 178 3.24 -20.23 -13.53
C VAL A 178 2.91 -21.38 -12.59
N GLY A 179 2.36 -22.47 -13.12
CA GLY A 179 2.02 -23.65 -12.35
C GLY A 179 1.00 -24.53 -13.07
N GLN A 180 0.81 -25.73 -12.56
CA GLN A 180 -0.15 -26.69 -13.09
C GLN A 180 -1.08 -27.15 -11.98
N GLY A 181 -2.29 -27.53 -12.32
CA GLY A 181 -3.26 -27.97 -11.33
C GLY A 181 -4.20 -29.02 -11.86
N CYS A 182 -4.72 -29.85 -10.97
CA CYS A 182 -5.75 -30.83 -11.30
C CYS A 182 -6.99 -30.63 -10.43
N LEU A 183 -8.13 -30.95 -11.01
CA LEU A 183 -9.43 -30.93 -10.35
C LEU A 183 -10.09 -32.28 -10.50
N TRP A 184 -10.68 -32.79 -9.43
CA TRP A 184 -11.53 -33.99 -9.47
C TRP A 184 -12.65 -33.94 -8.44
N LEU A 185 -13.64 -34.81 -8.65
CA LEU A 185 -14.75 -35.04 -7.73
C LEU A 185 -14.52 -36.33 -6.93
N SER A 186 -14.83 -36.27 -5.64
CA SER A 186 -14.95 -37.43 -4.76
C SER A 186 -16.38 -37.52 -4.23
N VAL A 187 -16.93 -38.71 -4.16
CA VAL A 187 -18.25 -38.97 -3.57
C VAL A 187 -18.17 -38.87 -2.06
N GLY A 188 -19.06 -38.09 -1.46
CA GLY A 188 -19.14 -37.85 -0.02
C GLY A 188 -18.38 -36.60 0.46
N ASP A 189 -18.40 -36.41 1.77
CA ASP A 189 -17.71 -35.32 2.47
C ASP A 189 -16.35 -35.81 2.99
N ASP A 190 -15.31 -35.62 2.16
CA ASP A 190 -13.92 -35.91 2.50
C ASP A 190 -13.30 -34.83 3.42
N ILE A 191 -14.01 -33.75 3.74
CA ILE A 191 -13.52 -32.69 4.64
C ILE A 191 -13.83 -33.06 6.09
N THR A 192 -15.07 -33.43 6.38
CA THR A 192 -15.51 -33.84 7.73
C THR A 192 -15.36 -35.34 7.97
N MET A 193 -14.99 -36.11 6.95
CA MET A 193 -14.92 -37.57 6.99
C MET A 193 -16.25 -38.24 7.33
N ALA A 194 -17.37 -37.56 7.06
CA ALA A 194 -18.69 -38.13 7.27
C ALA A 194 -18.93 -39.37 6.39
N THR A 195 -19.90 -40.19 6.78
CA THR A 195 -20.36 -41.30 5.95
C THR A 195 -20.84 -40.76 4.60
N PRO A 196 -20.45 -41.36 3.46
CA PRO A 196 -20.88 -40.91 2.14
C PRO A 196 -22.41 -40.82 2.09
N THR A 197 -22.91 -39.61 1.86
CA THR A 197 -24.33 -39.34 1.71
C THR A 197 -24.62 -39.07 0.23
N PRO A 198 -25.70 -39.66 -0.33
CA PRO A 198 -26.09 -39.36 -1.70
C PRO A 198 -26.31 -37.87 -1.91
N GLY A 199 -25.80 -37.35 -3.02
CA GLY A 199 -25.91 -35.97 -3.47
C GLY A 199 -24.91 -35.01 -2.82
N VAL A 200 -23.91 -35.52 -2.10
CA VAL A 200 -22.82 -34.71 -1.54
C VAL A 200 -21.50 -35.13 -2.17
N PHE A 201 -20.80 -34.16 -2.77
CA PHE A 201 -19.51 -34.38 -3.39
C PHE A 201 -18.46 -33.43 -2.81
N THR A 202 -17.22 -33.91 -2.73
CA THR A 202 -16.06 -33.08 -2.45
C THR A 202 -15.33 -32.78 -3.75
N LEU A 203 -15.25 -31.49 -4.11
CA LEU A 203 -14.42 -31.02 -5.20
C LEU A 203 -13.03 -30.71 -4.65
N THR A 204 -12.02 -31.39 -5.19
CA THR A 204 -10.63 -31.15 -4.85
C THR A 204 -9.94 -30.47 -6.03
N TYR A 205 -9.36 -29.30 -5.78
CA TYR A 205 -8.52 -28.57 -6.71
C TYR A 205 -7.10 -28.48 -6.13
N THR A 206 -6.12 -28.89 -6.92
CA THR A 206 -4.71 -28.83 -6.57
C THR A 206 -3.99 -27.85 -7.46
N PHE A 207 -3.03 -27.11 -6.92
CA PHE A 207 -2.19 -26.20 -7.67
C PHE A 207 -0.73 -26.41 -7.26
N GLN A 208 0.05 -26.99 -8.17
CA GLN A 208 1.47 -27.23 -8.02
C GLN A 208 2.29 -26.05 -8.55
N ARG A 209 3.24 -25.59 -7.73
CA ARG A 209 4.09 -24.44 -8.03
C ARG A 209 5.37 -24.88 -8.76
N PRO A 210 5.84 -24.13 -9.77
CA PRO A 210 7.00 -24.50 -10.56
C PRO A 210 8.31 -24.33 -9.79
N GLU A 211 9.32 -25.10 -10.18
CA GLU A 211 10.65 -25.16 -9.56
C GLU A 211 11.67 -24.36 -10.35
N TYR A 212 11.86 -23.10 -9.97
CA TYR A 212 12.83 -22.21 -10.60
C TYR A 212 13.74 -21.56 -9.55
N ALA A 213 14.82 -22.24 -9.19
CA ALA A 213 15.79 -21.74 -8.19
C ALA A 213 16.35 -20.35 -8.54
N LEU A 214 16.75 -20.15 -9.81
CA LEU A 214 17.27 -18.86 -10.29
C LEU A 214 16.23 -17.74 -10.16
N TRP A 215 14.96 -18.04 -10.41
CA TRP A 215 13.87 -17.08 -10.25
C TRP A 215 13.67 -16.66 -8.80
N LEU A 216 13.77 -17.59 -7.84
CA LEU A 216 13.69 -17.27 -6.42
C LEU A 216 14.83 -16.35 -5.97
N TRP A 217 16.06 -16.62 -6.41
CA TRP A 217 17.22 -15.77 -6.13
C TRP A 217 17.08 -14.38 -6.77
N PHE A 218 16.59 -14.31 -8.01
CA PHE A 218 16.30 -13.05 -8.67
C PHE A 218 15.30 -12.20 -7.88
N LYS A 219 14.15 -12.78 -7.47
CA LYS A 219 13.16 -12.07 -6.65
C LYS A 219 13.74 -11.59 -5.32
N PHE A 220 14.59 -12.41 -4.68
CA PHE A 220 15.24 -12.04 -3.43
C PHE A 220 16.21 -10.86 -3.60
N ALA A 221 17.10 -10.93 -4.59
CA ALA A 221 18.02 -9.84 -4.91
C ALA A 221 17.26 -8.55 -5.27
N TYR A 222 16.18 -8.67 -6.04
CA TYR A 222 15.29 -7.56 -6.38
C TYR A 222 14.68 -6.89 -5.13
N ARG A 223 14.17 -7.69 -4.18
CA ARG A 223 13.58 -7.19 -2.93
C ARG A 223 14.61 -6.58 -1.98
N CYS A 224 15.82 -7.14 -1.93
CA CYS A 224 16.95 -6.50 -1.23
C CYS A 224 17.28 -5.13 -1.85
N GLY A 225 17.30 -5.05 -3.18
CA GLY A 225 17.47 -3.79 -3.90
C GLY A 225 16.38 -2.76 -3.57
N LEU A 226 15.11 -3.18 -3.54
CA LEU A 226 13.99 -2.35 -3.12
C LEU A 226 14.12 -1.83 -1.68
N LEU A 227 14.56 -2.68 -0.75
CA LEU A 227 14.80 -2.30 0.64
C LEU A 227 15.88 -1.22 0.72
N ILE A 228 17.02 -1.42 0.03
CA ILE A 228 18.11 -0.45 -0.04
C ILE A 228 17.63 0.87 -0.67
N LEU A 229 16.86 0.80 -1.76
CA LEU A 229 16.29 1.96 -2.44
C LEU A 229 15.43 2.79 -1.49
N VAL A 230 14.49 2.16 -0.78
CA VAL A 230 13.62 2.83 0.19
C VAL A 230 14.44 3.46 1.32
N LEU A 231 15.45 2.77 1.83
CA LEU A 231 16.33 3.28 2.89
C LEU A 231 17.08 4.54 2.42
N VAL A 232 17.71 4.48 1.25
CA VAL A 232 18.46 5.59 0.67
C VAL A 232 17.54 6.79 0.39
N LEU A 233 16.37 6.57 -0.21
CA LEU A 233 15.42 7.64 -0.51
C LEU A 233 14.88 8.28 0.76
N THR A 234 14.52 7.48 1.77
CA THR A 234 13.99 8.00 3.02
C THR A 234 15.05 8.77 3.81
N TRP A 235 16.29 8.30 3.81
CA TRP A 235 17.41 9.03 4.40
C TRP A 235 17.63 10.37 3.72
N ARG A 236 17.76 10.36 2.37
CA ARG A 236 18.06 11.56 1.57
C ARG A 236 16.94 12.60 1.60
N ARG A 237 15.68 12.17 1.47
CA ARG A 237 14.51 13.07 1.34
C ARG A 237 13.89 13.47 2.69
N TYR A 238 14.26 12.84 3.81
CA TYR A 238 13.63 13.11 5.11
C TYR A 238 14.60 13.23 6.29
N TYR A 239 15.22 12.12 6.70
CA TYR A 239 15.97 12.08 7.97
C TYR A 239 17.21 12.99 7.96
N ARG A 240 17.89 13.11 6.81
CA ARG A 240 18.97 14.09 6.63
C ARG A 240 18.50 15.52 6.92
N HIS A 241 17.33 15.91 6.43
CA HIS A 241 16.75 17.24 6.66
C HIS A 241 16.27 17.45 8.09
N CYS A 242 15.82 16.39 8.77
CA CYS A 242 15.49 16.45 10.20
C CYS A 242 16.76 16.73 11.04
N MET A 243 17.88 16.08 10.70
CA MET A 243 19.17 16.31 11.37
C MET A 243 19.70 17.72 11.12
N GLU A 244 19.56 18.22 9.89
CA GLU A 244 19.89 19.60 9.52
C GLU A 244 19.05 20.61 10.30
N LEU A 245 17.74 20.37 10.41
CA LEU A 245 16.83 21.18 11.22
C LEU A 245 17.29 21.27 12.68
N GLN A 246 17.71 20.16 13.29
CA GLN A 246 18.25 20.18 14.65
C GLN A 246 19.48 21.08 14.77
N ARG A 247 20.39 21.04 13.79
CA ARG A 247 21.60 21.88 13.77
C ARG A 247 21.25 23.37 13.68
N ILE A 248 20.32 23.71 12.80
CA ILE A 248 19.84 25.10 12.62
C ILE A 248 19.22 25.62 13.93
N VAL A 249 18.31 24.87 14.55
CA VAL A 249 17.67 25.28 15.80
C VAL A 249 18.68 25.37 16.95
N ARG A 250 19.67 24.48 17.00
CA ARG A 250 20.74 24.52 18.01
C ARG A 250 21.60 25.78 17.87
N ALA A 251 21.86 26.23 16.65
CA ALA A 251 22.66 27.42 16.39
C ALA A 251 21.88 28.73 16.58
N PHE A 252 20.64 28.81 16.07
CA PHE A 252 19.91 30.07 15.93
C PHE A 252 18.65 30.17 16.80
N GLY A 253 18.10 29.06 17.29
CA GLY A 253 16.84 29.04 18.03
C GLY A 253 15.61 29.16 17.11
N HIS A 254 14.58 29.88 17.55
CA HIS A 254 13.32 30.06 16.80
C HIS A 254 13.02 31.51 16.36
N VAL A 255 13.71 32.52 16.93
CA VAL A 255 13.48 33.96 16.67
C VAL A 255 14.83 34.67 16.50
N HIS A 256 14.86 35.67 15.61
CA HIS A 256 15.99 36.56 15.40
C HIS A 256 15.56 38.04 15.53
N PRO A 257 16.37 38.93 16.15
CA PRO A 257 17.60 38.65 16.89
C PRO A 257 17.38 37.81 18.15
N ARG A 258 18.44 37.16 18.63
CA ARG A 258 18.39 36.30 19.82
C ARG A 258 17.82 37.07 21.01
N SER A 259 16.74 36.56 21.59
CA SER A 259 16.22 37.12 22.85
C SER A 259 17.32 37.05 23.91
N SER A 260 17.49 38.13 24.68
CA SER A 260 18.46 38.23 25.78
C SER A 260 18.21 37.20 26.90
N ASP A 261 17.04 36.57 26.89
CA ASP A 261 16.64 35.53 27.83
C ASP A 261 17.18 34.16 27.38
N ASN A 262 18.21 33.65 28.03
CA ASN A 262 18.91 32.41 27.67
C ASN A 262 18.18 31.12 28.09
N ASP A 263 16.94 31.20 28.57
CA ASP A 263 16.19 30.09 29.20
C ASP A 263 15.40 29.19 28.23
N TRP A 264 15.66 29.31 26.92
CA TRP A 264 14.92 28.59 25.88
C TRP A 264 15.44 27.18 25.64
N HIS A 265 14.51 26.24 25.64
CA HIS A 265 14.72 24.82 25.37
C HIS A 265 13.80 24.38 24.25
N TYR A 266 14.31 23.58 23.33
CA TYR A 266 13.55 23.12 22.17
C TYR A 266 13.35 21.62 22.21
N GLU A 267 12.15 21.20 21.84
CA GLU A 267 11.82 19.80 21.60
C GLU A 267 11.34 19.62 20.15
N LEU A 268 12.03 18.75 19.41
CA LEU A 268 11.73 18.46 18.02
C LEU A 268 10.89 17.18 17.91
N ILE A 269 9.72 17.30 17.29
CA ILE A 269 8.79 16.22 17.00
C ILE A 269 8.86 15.92 15.51
N VAL A 270 9.21 14.68 15.16
CA VAL A 270 9.28 14.23 13.76
C VAL A 270 7.97 13.60 13.29
N GLY A 271 7.73 13.70 12.00
CA GLY A 271 6.63 13.11 11.28
C GLY A 271 6.95 11.75 10.65
N ASP A 272 6.06 11.36 9.74
CA ASP A 272 6.05 10.09 9.00
C ASP A 272 6.54 10.30 7.55
N PRO A 273 7.71 9.75 7.19
CA PRO A 273 8.30 9.91 5.86
C PRO A 273 7.57 9.13 4.76
N THR A 274 6.69 8.18 5.09
CA THR A 274 6.16 7.18 4.13
C THR A 274 5.63 7.81 2.85
N VAL A 275 4.94 8.95 2.95
CA VAL A 275 4.30 9.57 1.78
C VAL A 275 5.31 10.08 0.75
N LEU A 276 6.53 10.46 1.17
CA LEU A 276 7.59 10.92 0.27
C LEU A 276 8.08 9.82 -0.69
N ILE A 277 7.92 8.56 -0.28
CA ILE A 277 8.22 7.39 -1.11
C ILE A 277 7.02 7.07 -2.01
N LEU A 278 5.80 7.14 -1.46
CA LEU A 278 4.56 6.86 -2.19
C LEU A 278 4.23 7.88 -3.29
N MET A 279 4.79 9.09 -3.23
CA MET A 279 4.61 10.11 -4.27
C MET A 279 5.38 9.82 -5.56
N ASP A 280 6.44 9.00 -5.49
CA ASP A 280 7.33 8.78 -6.61
C ASP A 280 6.74 7.70 -7.54
N PRO A 281 6.28 8.04 -8.75
CA PRO A 281 5.63 7.07 -9.64
C PRO A 281 6.57 5.93 -10.02
N SER A 282 7.89 6.19 -10.09
CA SER A 282 8.88 5.18 -10.43
C SER A 282 9.00 4.14 -9.31
N VAL A 283 9.03 4.60 -8.06
CA VAL A 283 9.08 3.69 -6.90
C VAL A 283 7.81 2.85 -6.84
N CYS A 284 6.63 3.49 -6.96
CA CYS A 284 5.36 2.77 -6.98
C CYS A 284 5.25 1.77 -8.14
N ALA A 285 5.83 2.07 -9.31
CA ALA A 285 5.91 1.15 -10.44
C ALA A 285 6.77 -0.08 -10.13
N ILE A 286 7.98 0.12 -9.57
CA ILE A 286 8.88 -0.99 -9.20
C ILE A 286 8.23 -1.89 -8.13
N PHE A 287 7.54 -1.31 -7.15
CA PHE A 287 6.75 -2.11 -6.18
C PHE A 287 5.56 -2.83 -6.82
N SER A 288 4.90 -2.23 -7.82
CA SER A 288 3.82 -2.89 -8.57
C SER A 288 4.35 -4.08 -9.38
N ILE A 289 5.57 -3.95 -9.94
CA ILE A 289 6.27 -5.03 -10.62
C ILE A 289 6.60 -6.16 -9.64
N ASP A 290 7.10 -5.88 -8.42
CA ASP A 290 7.33 -6.91 -7.38
C ASP A 290 6.08 -7.77 -7.11
N VAL A 291 4.90 -7.13 -7.12
CA VAL A 291 3.62 -7.83 -6.97
C VAL A 291 3.35 -8.76 -8.15
N TRP A 292 3.60 -8.31 -9.38
CA TRP A 292 3.43 -9.13 -10.60
C TRP A 292 4.46 -10.26 -10.73
N LEU A 293 5.72 -10.05 -10.32
CA LEU A 293 6.73 -11.11 -10.23
C LEU A 293 6.30 -12.27 -9.31
N SER A 294 5.28 -12.04 -8.50
CA SER A 294 4.75 -12.97 -7.49
C SER A 294 3.30 -13.37 -7.78
N VAL A 295 2.88 -13.34 -9.04
CA VAL A 295 1.48 -13.56 -9.47
C VAL A 295 0.93 -14.91 -9.01
N GLN A 296 1.74 -15.98 -9.00
CA GLN A 296 1.32 -17.30 -8.50
C GLN A 296 0.77 -17.23 -7.07
N TYR A 297 1.49 -16.52 -6.19
CA TYR A 297 1.12 -16.34 -4.80
C TYR A 297 -0.01 -15.34 -4.61
N MET A 298 -0.20 -14.42 -5.57
CA MET A 298 -1.38 -13.56 -5.61
C MET A 298 -2.65 -14.38 -5.86
N GLY A 299 -2.64 -15.27 -6.85
CA GLY A 299 -3.77 -16.18 -7.12
C GLY A 299 -4.06 -17.10 -5.94
N ILE A 300 -3.03 -17.73 -5.37
CA ILE A 300 -3.15 -18.56 -4.16
C ILE A 300 -3.76 -17.78 -3.00
N SER A 301 -3.30 -16.55 -2.76
CA SER A 301 -3.80 -15.68 -1.69
C SER A 301 -5.23 -15.21 -1.94
N MET A 302 -5.63 -15.01 -3.20
CA MET A 302 -7.01 -14.71 -3.58
C MET A 302 -7.94 -15.86 -3.19
N VAL A 303 -7.58 -17.11 -3.51
CA VAL A 303 -8.38 -18.28 -3.13
C VAL A 303 -8.40 -18.45 -1.60
N ARG A 304 -7.26 -18.26 -0.90
CA ARG A 304 -7.19 -18.30 0.57
C ARG A 304 -8.05 -17.21 1.23
N ALA A 305 -8.09 -16.01 0.65
CA ALA A 305 -8.90 -14.90 1.16
C ALA A 305 -10.42 -15.10 0.96
N ALA A 306 -10.82 -15.92 -0.02
CA ALA A 306 -12.22 -16.31 -0.23
C ALA A 306 -12.71 -17.35 0.80
N GLN A 307 -11.80 -18.09 1.44
CA GLN A 307 -12.12 -19.12 2.41
C GLN A 307 -12.23 -18.56 3.84
N THR A 308 -13.43 -18.12 4.23
CA THR A 308 -13.70 -17.56 5.56
C THR A 308 -13.73 -18.60 6.68
N ALA A 309 -13.81 -19.89 6.35
CA ALA A 309 -13.88 -20.97 7.34
C ALA A 309 -12.58 -21.18 8.14
N ASN A 310 -11.42 -20.86 7.55
CA ASN A 310 -10.12 -20.96 8.22
C ASN A 310 -9.53 -19.57 8.44
N LEU A 311 -9.71 -19.03 9.66
CA LEU A 311 -9.23 -17.70 10.03
C LEU A 311 -7.71 -17.52 9.87
N TYR A 312 -6.93 -18.60 10.03
CA TYR A 312 -5.48 -18.56 9.84
C TYR A 312 -5.12 -18.31 8.37
N SER A 313 -5.66 -19.14 7.46
CA SER A 313 -5.44 -18.99 6.01
C SER A 313 -5.98 -17.66 5.49
N PHE A 314 -7.15 -17.24 5.99
CA PHE A 314 -7.74 -15.94 5.69
C PHE A 314 -6.82 -14.79 6.08
N PHE A 315 -6.25 -14.81 7.30
CA PHE A 315 -5.37 -13.75 7.80
C PHE A 315 -4.08 -13.62 6.98
N PHE A 316 -3.41 -14.73 6.68
CA PHE A 316 -2.21 -14.72 5.83
C PHE A 316 -2.52 -14.32 4.39
N GLY A 317 -3.64 -14.81 3.83
CA GLY A 317 -4.14 -14.38 2.52
C GLY A 317 -4.38 -12.87 2.48
N PHE A 318 -5.08 -12.33 3.48
CA PHE A 318 -5.34 -10.89 3.64
C PHE A 318 -4.04 -10.08 3.74
N LEU A 319 -3.10 -10.50 4.59
CA LEU A 319 -1.82 -9.82 4.75
C LEU A 319 -1.03 -9.79 3.44
N TYR A 320 -0.94 -10.92 2.73
CA TYR A 320 -0.24 -10.98 1.46
C TYR A 320 -0.93 -10.12 0.40
N TYR A 321 -2.26 -10.24 0.28
CA TYR A 321 -3.06 -9.54 -0.71
C TYR A 321 -3.11 -8.03 -0.48
N SER A 322 -2.88 -7.54 0.75
CA SER A 322 -2.73 -6.10 1.00
C SER A 322 -1.57 -5.42 0.24
N ARG A 323 -0.63 -6.19 -0.33
CA ARG A 323 0.42 -5.68 -1.23
C ARG A 323 -0.15 -5.02 -2.50
N THR A 324 -1.40 -5.30 -2.87
CA THR A 324 -2.08 -4.65 -4.01
C THR A 324 -2.29 -3.14 -3.83
N VAL A 325 -2.09 -2.61 -2.61
CA VAL A 325 -2.11 -1.16 -2.34
C VAL A 325 -1.11 -0.38 -3.20
N TRP A 326 -0.05 -1.01 -3.67
CA TRP A 326 0.94 -0.36 -4.55
C TRP A 326 0.34 0.05 -5.90
N PHE A 327 -0.65 -0.68 -6.44
CA PHE A 327 -1.39 -0.25 -7.64
C PHE A 327 -2.18 1.03 -7.39
N ALA A 328 -2.81 1.14 -6.22
CA ALA A 328 -3.51 2.34 -5.78
C ALA A 328 -2.57 3.56 -5.65
N TYR A 329 -1.40 3.38 -5.03
CA TYR A 329 -0.43 4.47 -4.93
C TYR A 329 0.20 4.84 -6.28
N PHE A 330 0.47 3.86 -7.14
CA PHE A 330 0.94 4.11 -8.50
C PHE A 330 -0.07 4.94 -9.30
N ALA A 331 -1.35 4.58 -9.24
CA ALA A 331 -2.42 5.34 -9.89
C ALA A 331 -2.56 6.76 -9.33
N LEU A 332 -2.43 6.94 -8.01
CA LEU A 332 -2.46 8.28 -7.40
C LEU A 332 -1.24 9.13 -7.78
N ALA A 333 -0.04 8.53 -7.90
CA ALA A 333 1.16 9.22 -8.35
C ALA A 333 1.05 9.62 -9.83
N GLY A 334 0.57 8.71 -10.69
CA GLY A 334 0.30 9.00 -12.11
C GLY A 334 -0.78 10.08 -12.28
N THR A 335 -1.87 9.99 -11.53
CA THR A 335 -2.94 11.00 -11.51
C THR A 335 -2.41 12.34 -11.05
N SER A 336 -1.53 12.39 -10.03
CA SER A 336 -0.88 13.62 -9.58
C SER A 336 -0.09 14.29 -10.71
N HIS A 337 0.72 13.50 -11.43
CA HIS A 337 1.50 13.99 -12.56
C HIS A 337 0.60 14.51 -13.69
N ALA A 338 -0.46 13.78 -14.03
CA ALA A 338 -1.44 14.20 -15.04
C ALA A 338 -2.17 15.50 -14.64
N LEU A 339 -2.64 15.60 -13.40
CA LEU A 339 -3.33 16.80 -12.90
C LEU A 339 -2.43 18.03 -12.98
N LYS A 340 -1.13 17.89 -12.65
CA LYS A 340 -0.13 18.95 -12.80
C LYS A 340 0.13 19.32 -14.25
N ARG A 341 0.33 18.33 -15.11
CA ARG A 341 0.56 18.54 -16.54
C ARG A 341 -0.60 19.29 -17.22
N TYR A 342 -1.83 19.00 -16.82
CA TYR A 342 -3.04 19.62 -17.37
C TYR A 342 -3.59 20.80 -16.54
N ARG A 343 -2.91 21.23 -15.46
CA ARG A 343 -3.35 22.31 -14.55
C ARG A 343 -4.78 22.11 -13.99
N LYS A 344 -5.14 20.86 -13.71
CA LYS A 344 -6.48 20.42 -13.25
C LYS A 344 -6.50 19.99 -11.79
N GLU A 345 -5.52 20.42 -10.98
CA GLU A 345 -5.36 20.06 -9.57
C GLU A 345 -6.61 20.34 -8.74
N HIS A 346 -7.36 21.38 -9.09
CA HIS A 346 -8.61 21.77 -8.45
C HIS A 346 -9.75 20.73 -8.57
N LEU A 347 -9.64 19.77 -9.51
CA LEU A 347 -10.63 18.71 -9.72
C LEU A 347 -10.48 17.54 -8.75
N PHE A 348 -9.37 17.43 -8.04
CA PHE A 348 -9.07 16.30 -7.16
C PHE A 348 -8.98 16.74 -5.70
N ALA A 349 -9.52 15.95 -4.78
CA ALA A 349 -9.34 16.17 -3.36
C ALA A 349 -8.18 15.34 -2.83
N ASN A 350 -7.29 15.94 -2.02
CA ASN A 350 -6.19 15.22 -1.41
C ASN A 350 -6.68 14.14 -0.44
N ILE A 351 -6.07 12.96 -0.52
CA ILE A 351 -6.45 11.78 0.27
C ILE A 351 -5.35 11.45 1.29
N ASP A 352 -5.75 10.94 2.45
CA ASP A 352 -4.83 10.40 3.44
C ASP A 352 -4.31 9.04 2.97
N LYS A 353 -2.98 8.88 2.90
CA LYS A 353 -2.33 7.63 2.46
C LYS A 353 -2.74 6.41 3.30
N THR A 354 -2.99 6.59 4.60
CA THR A 354 -3.38 5.51 5.52
C THR A 354 -4.80 5.08 5.23
N LEU A 355 -5.68 6.03 4.91
CA LEU A 355 -7.05 5.72 4.51
C LEU A 355 -7.05 4.91 3.21
N VAL A 356 -6.18 5.24 2.25
CA VAL A 356 -6.01 4.44 1.02
C VAL A 356 -5.58 3.02 1.35
N ALA A 357 -4.56 2.84 2.21
CA ALA A 357 -4.10 1.51 2.60
C ALA A 357 -5.18 0.68 3.28
N ILE A 358 -5.91 1.27 4.23
CA ILE A 358 -7.01 0.61 4.94
C ILE A 358 -8.14 0.27 3.98
N ALA A 359 -8.54 1.21 3.12
CA ALA A 359 -9.63 1.03 2.17
C ALA A 359 -9.31 -0.09 1.17
N VAL A 360 -8.12 -0.08 0.56
CA VAL A 360 -7.72 -1.13 -0.39
C VAL A 360 -7.65 -2.49 0.30
N ALA A 361 -6.97 -2.59 1.45
CA ALA A 361 -6.85 -3.83 2.20
C ALA A 361 -8.24 -4.37 2.59
N ALA A 362 -9.13 -3.52 3.12
CA ALA A 362 -10.48 -3.92 3.51
C ALA A 362 -11.38 -4.25 2.31
N SER A 363 -11.24 -3.56 1.17
CA SER A 363 -12.06 -3.80 -0.02
C SER A 363 -11.71 -5.09 -0.75
N ASN A 364 -10.48 -5.58 -0.57
CA ASN A 364 -9.98 -6.75 -1.27
C ASN A 364 -10.79 -8.03 -1.02
N VAL A 365 -11.24 -8.26 0.22
CA VAL A 365 -12.02 -9.46 0.57
C VAL A 365 -13.43 -9.41 -0.04
N PRO A 366 -14.24 -8.35 0.16
CA PRO A 366 -15.52 -8.22 -0.53
C PRO A 366 -15.38 -8.27 -2.06
N LEU A 367 -14.34 -7.65 -2.61
CA LEU A 367 -14.08 -7.69 -4.06
C LEU A 367 -13.86 -9.12 -4.53
N THR A 368 -13.02 -9.89 -3.84
CA THR A 368 -12.75 -11.30 -4.17
C THR A 368 -14.01 -12.16 -4.04
N TYR A 369 -14.83 -11.91 -3.01
CA TYR A 369 -16.11 -12.59 -2.82
C TYR A 369 -17.06 -12.32 -4.00
N VAL A 370 -17.25 -11.06 -4.38
CA VAL A 370 -18.07 -10.67 -5.54
C VAL A 370 -17.53 -11.29 -6.83
N GLN A 371 -16.21 -11.32 -7.01
CA GLN A 371 -15.57 -11.91 -8.19
C GLN A 371 -15.80 -13.41 -8.33
N THR A 372 -16.00 -14.14 -7.22
CA THR A 372 -16.16 -15.60 -7.21
C THR A 372 -17.62 -16.06 -7.13
N HIS A 373 -18.54 -15.17 -6.77
CA HIS A 373 -19.96 -15.48 -6.55
C HIS A 373 -20.91 -14.82 -7.56
N THR A 374 -20.39 -14.17 -8.62
CA THR A 374 -21.21 -13.47 -9.61
C THR A 374 -20.78 -13.80 -11.05
N SER A 375 -21.55 -13.33 -12.02
CA SER A 375 -21.23 -13.45 -13.46
C SER A 375 -19.91 -12.80 -13.86
N LEU A 376 -19.28 -12.01 -12.98
CA LEU A 376 -17.94 -11.45 -13.20
C LEU A 376 -16.89 -12.56 -13.45
N VAL A 377 -17.11 -13.78 -12.96
CA VAL A 377 -16.31 -14.97 -13.31
C VAL A 377 -16.20 -15.14 -14.83
N ARG A 378 -17.30 -14.97 -15.58
CA ARG A 378 -17.32 -15.13 -17.04
C ARG A 378 -16.44 -14.09 -17.74
N VAL A 379 -16.38 -12.87 -17.19
CA VAL A 379 -15.50 -11.81 -17.72
C VAL A 379 -14.03 -12.20 -17.54
N TYR A 380 -13.66 -12.75 -16.38
CA TYR A 380 -12.30 -13.23 -16.15
C TYR A 380 -11.95 -14.42 -17.05
N MET A 381 -12.82 -15.42 -17.17
CA MET A 381 -12.61 -16.56 -18.06
C MET A 381 -12.44 -16.11 -19.51
N TRP A 382 -13.26 -15.15 -19.97
CA TRP A 382 -13.11 -14.56 -21.30
C TRP A 382 -11.77 -13.85 -21.48
N LEU A 383 -11.34 -13.06 -20.49
CA LEU A 383 -10.03 -12.41 -20.52
C LEU A 383 -8.88 -13.42 -20.55
N PHE A 384 -8.99 -14.52 -19.81
CA PHE A 384 -7.96 -15.54 -19.79
C PHE A 384 -7.87 -16.36 -21.08
N ALA A 385 -9.00 -16.50 -21.79
CA ALA A 385 -9.04 -17.13 -23.10
C ALA A 385 -8.65 -16.17 -24.26
N SER A 386 -8.43 -14.88 -23.98
CA SER A 386 -8.18 -13.87 -25.02
C SER A 386 -6.73 -13.86 -25.54
N LEU A 387 -5.77 -14.37 -24.76
CA LEU A 387 -4.38 -14.50 -25.21
C LEU A 387 -4.19 -15.83 -25.97
N PRO A 388 -3.43 -15.83 -27.09
CA PRO A 388 -3.14 -17.07 -27.81
C PRO A 388 -2.40 -18.07 -26.93
N SER A 389 -2.88 -19.30 -26.92
CA SER A 389 -2.27 -20.43 -26.21
C SER A 389 -2.05 -21.60 -27.18
N PRO A 390 -0.95 -22.37 -27.05
CA PRO A 390 -0.73 -23.60 -27.80
C PRO A 390 -1.82 -24.66 -27.59
N ASP A 391 -2.36 -24.75 -26.36
CA ASP A 391 -3.46 -25.65 -26.02
C ASP A 391 -4.55 -24.87 -25.26
N PRO A 392 -5.46 -24.19 -25.97
CA PRO A 392 -6.50 -23.37 -25.33
C PRO A 392 -7.52 -24.20 -24.53
N TYR A 393 -7.52 -25.53 -24.66
CA TYR A 393 -8.44 -26.38 -23.92
C TYR A 393 -7.92 -26.69 -22.50
N HIS A 394 -6.60 -26.79 -22.32
CA HIS A 394 -5.98 -27.08 -21.02
C HIS A 394 -5.12 -25.96 -20.44
N GLU A 395 -4.82 -24.91 -21.21
CA GLU A 395 -3.98 -23.80 -20.76
C GLU A 395 -4.77 -22.50 -20.64
N VAL A 396 -4.50 -21.76 -19.56
CA VAL A 396 -5.17 -20.50 -19.22
C VAL A 396 -4.11 -19.45 -18.89
N ASP A 397 -4.09 -18.33 -19.62
CA ASP A 397 -3.18 -17.22 -19.31
C ASP A 397 -3.88 -16.21 -18.39
N VAL A 398 -3.29 -15.95 -17.21
CA VAL A 398 -3.92 -15.10 -16.19
C VAL A 398 -3.56 -13.61 -16.30
N ALA A 399 -2.73 -13.20 -17.27
CA ALA A 399 -2.17 -11.85 -17.33
C ALA A 399 -3.24 -10.75 -17.49
N LEU A 400 -4.17 -10.92 -18.43
CA LEU A 400 -5.22 -9.92 -18.68
C LEU A 400 -6.17 -9.74 -17.48
N GLY A 401 -6.52 -10.82 -16.79
CA GLY A 401 -7.30 -10.71 -15.56
C GLY A 401 -6.51 -10.09 -14.42
N CYS A 402 -5.20 -10.35 -14.28
CA CYS A 402 -4.35 -9.65 -13.33
C CYS A 402 -4.26 -8.14 -13.62
N ILE A 403 -4.21 -7.74 -14.89
CA ILE A 403 -4.27 -6.33 -15.31
C ILE A 403 -5.61 -5.73 -14.91
N LEU A 404 -6.73 -6.40 -15.24
CA LEU A 404 -8.07 -5.93 -14.85
C LEU A 404 -8.17 -5.74 -13.34
N LEU A 405 -7.73 -6.73 -12.55
CA LEU A 405 -7.73 -6.64 -11.09
C LEU A 405 -6.88 -5.45 -10.60
N SER A 406 -5.69 -5.27 -11.17
CA SER A 406 -4.80 -4.15 -10.83
C SER A 406 -5.47 -2.80 -11.15
N LEU A 407 -6.17 -2.69 -12.28
CA LEU A 407 -6.92 -1.50 -12.68
C LEU A 407 -8.12 -1.22 -11.77
N ILE A 408 -8.86 -2.27 -11.37
CA ILE A 408 -9.96 -2.14 -10.42
C ILE A 408 -9.44 -1.55 -9.10
N ILE A 409 -8.38 -2.12 -8.53
CA ILE A 409 -7.79 -1.65 -7.27
C ILE A 409 -7.22 -0.23 -7.42
N ALA A 410 -6.54 0.06 -8.53
CA ALA A 410 -6.03 1.38 -8.86
C ALA A 410 -7.13 2.44 -8.96
N SER A 411 -8.30 2.08 -9.49
CA SER A 411 -9.41 3.02 -9.71
C SER A 411 -10.07 3.51 -8.42
N VAL A 412 -10.11 2.68 -7.37
CA VAL A 412 -10.83 2.97 -6.11
C VAL A 412 -10.44 4.32 -5.50
N PRO A 413 -9.16 4.60 -5.17
CA PRO A 413 -8.80 5.87 -4.57
C PRO A 413 -8.89 7.05 -5.56
N VAL A 414 -8.70 6.81 -6.86
CA VAL A 414 -8.80 7.85 -7.89
C VAL A 414 -10.24 8.34 -8.00
N LEU A 415 -11.19 7.41 -8.16
CA LEU A 415 -12.62 7.71 -8.20
C LEU A 415 -13.08 8.38 -6.90
N TYR A 416 -12.61 7.90 -5.74
CA TYR A 416 -12.89 8.52 -4.46
C TYR A 416 -12.41 9.99 -4.41
N GLY A 417 -11.19 10.29 -4.88
CA GLY A 417 -10.65 11.66 -4.85
C GLY A 417 -11.45 12.64 -5.72
N PHE A 418 -11.88 12.22 -6.91
CA PHE A 418 -12.74 13.02 -7.78
C PHE A 418 -14.17 13.16 -7.20
N ALA A 419 -14.77 12.06 -6.73
CA ALA A 419 -16.11 12.07 -6.14
C ALA A 419 -16.17 12.90 -4.85
N HIS A 420 -15.16 12.82 -3.99
CA HIS A 420 -15.08 13.60 -2.78
C HIS A 420 -14.99 15.10 -3.08
N ARG A 421 -14.26 15.48 -4.13
CA ARG A 421 -14.16 16.87 -4.58
C ARG A 421 -15.51 17.39 -5.09
N THR A 422 -16.20 16.65 -5.94
CA THR A 422 -17.51 17.06 -6.48
C THR A 422 -18.56 17.16 -5.37
N TYR A 423 -18.57 16.21 -4.44
CA TYR A 423 -19.42 16.25 -3.25
C TYR A 423 -19.16 17.51 -2.39
N ARG A 424 -17.88 17.83 -2.13
CA ARG A 424 -17.51 19.02 -1.36
C ARG A 424 -17.80 20.32 -2.11
N ALA A 425 -17.71 20.34 -3.44
CA ALA A 425 -18.08 21.53 -4.23
C ALA A 425 -19.58 21.81 -4.17
N ARG A 426 -20.42 20.76 -4.14
CA ARG A 426 -21.88 20.88 -4.01
C ARG A 426 -22.32 21.34 -2.63
N ARG A 427 -21.68 20.84 -1.56
CA ARG A 427 -21.85 21.39 -0.22
C ARG A 427 -21.09 22.71 -0.13
N LYS A 428 -21.76 23.85 -0.38
CA LYS A 428 -21.28 25.23 -0.10
C LYS A 428 -20.97 25.45 1.40
N ARG A 429 -20.13 24.62 2.01
CA ARG A 429 -19.69 24.79 3.39
C ARG A 429 -18.38 25.57 3.36
N GLN A 430 -18.52 26.86 3.63
CA GLN A 430 -17.58 27.57 4.48
C GLN A 430 -17.23 26.65 5.65
N THR A 431 -16.01 26.10 5.67
CA THR A 431 -15.37 25.73 6.93
C THR A 431 -14.43 26.88 7.26
N PRO A 432 -14.91 27.91 7.98
CA PRO A 432 -14.05 28.95 8.49
C PRO A 432 -13.15 28.34 9.57
N ASN A 433 -11.90 28.79 9.60
CA ASN A 433 -10.92 28.53 10.67
C ASN A 433 -10.45 27.08 10.83
N ALA A 434 -10.01 26.42 9.76
CA ALA A 434 -9.04 25.36 9.93
C ALA A 434 -7.74 25.99 10.47
N ARG A 435 -7.42 25.76 11.75
CA ARG A 435 -6.10 26.12 12.30
C ARG A 435 -5.05 25.20 11.66
N TYR A 436 -4.50 25.61 10.51
CA TYR A 436 -3.45 24.87 9.79
C TYR A 436 -2.19 24.64 10.64
N THR A 437 -1.99 25.51 11.62
CA THR A 437 -0.96 25.46 12.65
C THR A 437 -1.12 24.26 13.58
N SER A 438 -2.35 23.76 13.78
CA SER A 438 -2.63 22.76 14.79
C SER A 438 -2.20 21.36 14.36
N GLN A 439 -1.68 20.60 15.32
CA GLN A 439 -1.46 19.15 15.19
C GLN A 439 -2.76 18.39 14.88
N ALA A 440 -3.91 18.94 15.27
CA ALA A 440 -5.22 18.41 14.89
C ALA A 440 -5.47 18.51 13.38
N PHE A 441 -4.74 19.30 12.60
CA PHE A 441 -4.92 19.36 11.15
C PHE A 441 -4.27 18.17 10.40
N ASN A 442 -3.57 17.29 11.11
CA ASN A 442 -2.90 16.13 10.52
C ASN A 442 -3.86 15.00 10.13
N GLY A 443 -3.33 14.08 9.32
CA GLY A 443 -4.01 12.86 8.91
C GLY A 443 -4.39 11.95 10.08
N LEU A 444 -5.28 10.98 9.82
CA LEU A 444 -5.87 10.11 10.84
C LEU A 444 -4.79 9.40 11.67
N LYS A 445 -3.79 8.83 10.98
CA LYS A 445 -2.68 8.12 11.60
C LYS A 445 -1.86 9.00 12.54
N THR A 446 -1.45 10.18 12.09
CA THR A 446 -0.66 11.11 12.90
C THR A 446 -1.49 11.66 14.07
N ARG A 447 -2.81 11.87 13.89
CA ARG A 447 -3.72 12.23 14.99
C ARG A 447 -3.78 11.12 16.03
N SER A 448 -3.93 9.86 15.64
CA SER A 448 -3.98 8.72 16.56
C SER A 448 -2.67 8.55 17.31
N VAL A 449 -1.53 8.65 16.62
CA VAL A 449 -0.20 8.63 17.24
C VAL A 449 -0.05 9.78 18.23
N LEU A 450 -0.38 11.02 17.83
CA LEU A 450 -0.28 12.17 18.73
C LEU A 450 -1.26 12.08 19.90
N CYS A 451 -2.42 11.46 19.71
CA CYS A 451 -3.36 11.18 20.79
C CYS A 451 -2.76 10.19 21.80
N LEU A 452 -2.14 9.10 21.34
CA LEU A 452 -1.43 8.15 22.18
C LEU A 452 -0.23 8.80 22.90
N VAL A 453 0.55 9.62 22.20
CA VAL A 453 1.66 10.38 22.81
C VAL A 453 1.18 11.37 23.86
N ARG A 454 -0.01 11.98 23.68
CA ARG A 454 -0.63 12.88 24.67
C ARG A 454 -1.32 12.13 25.82
N GLY A 455 -1.82 10.92 25.57
CA GLY A 455 -2.44 10.06 26.57
C GLY A 455 -1.41 9.42 27.49
N CYS A 456 -0.25 9.03 26.94
CA CYS A 456 0.87 8.45 27.67
C CYS A 456 1.95 9.48 28.08
N GLY A 457 1.77 10.77 27.76
CA GLY A 457 2.78 11.82 27.94
C GLY A 457 2.25 13.11 28.57
N ARG A 458 3.11 14.14 28.65
CA ARG A 458 2.76 15.45 29.23
C ARG A 458 1.66 16.13 28.40
N ARG A 459 0.53 16.47 29.04
CA ARG A 459 -0.52 17.32 28.44
C ARG A 459 0.05 18.71 28.17
N TYR A 460 0.00 19.15 26.91
CA TYR A 460 0.35 20.52 26.54
C TYR A 460 -0.72 21.50 27.07
N PRO A 461 -0.31 22.68 27.57
CA PRO A 461 -1.23 23.70 28.07
C PRO A 461 -2.13 24.23 26.94
N LYS A 462 -3.41 24.50 27.25
CA LYS A 462 -4.42 24.98 26.29
C LYS A 462 -4.06 26.35 25.66
N ASN A 463 -3.20 27.13 26.30
CA ASN A 463 -2.83 28.50 25.89
C ASN A 463 -1.50 28.55 25.11
N MET A 464 -1.08 27.44 24.50
CA MET A 464 0.14 27.39 23.69
C MET A 464 -0.08 28.12 22.35
N LEU A 465 0.84 29.01 21.99
CA LEU A 465 0.81 29.69 20.70
C LEU A 465 1.16 28.69 19.59
N GLU A 466 0.25 28.45 18.65
CA GLU A 466 0.53 27.61 17.47
C GLU A 466 0.82 28.53 16.27
N SER A 467 1.96 28.34 15.62
CA SER A 467 2.43 29.14 14.48
C SER A 467 2.89 28.23 13.33
N GLY A 468 2.86 28.76 12.12
CA GLY A 468 3.21 28.05 10.89
C GLY A 468 2.03 27.44 10.12
N GLY A 469 2.30 26.48 9.24
CA GLY A 469 1.30 25.88 8.34
C GLY A 469 0.85 26.80 7.20
N SER A 470 1.61 27.85 6.91
CA SER A 470 1.33 28.84 5.86
C SER A 470 1.22 28.19 4.47
N VAL A 471 2.01 27.14 4.22
CA VAL A 471 1.95 26.28 3.02
C VAL A 471 0.55 25.71 2.79
N TYR A 472 -0.14 25.27 3.83
CA TYR A 472 -1.48 24.69 3.68
C TYR A 472 -2.56 25.76 3.44
N ALA A 473 -2.34 26.98 3.95
CA ALA A 473 -3.20 28.12 3.63
C ALA A 473 -3.08 28.47 2.14
N ALA A 474 -1.85 28.50 1.60
CA ALA A 474 -1.60 28.69 0.17
C ALA A 474 -2.30 27.60 -0.66
N ILE A 475 -2.04 26.32 -0.36
CA ILE A 475 -2.66 25.18 -1.07
C ILE A 475 -4.20 25.21 -1.02
N GLN A 476 -4.80 25.66 0.08
CA GLN A 476 -6.24 25.77 0.18
C GLN A 476 -6.81 26.92 -0.67
N SER A 477 -6.05 28.01 -0.81
CA SER A 477 -6.46 29.16 -1.64
C SER A 477 -6.34 28.86 -3.14
N ASP A 478 -5.26 28.19 -3.55
CA ASP A 478 -5.07 27.67 -4.90
C ASP A 478 -4.44 26.27 -4.85
N PRO A 479 -5.17 25.22 -5.28
CA PRO A 479 -4.67 23.85 -5.35
C PRO A 479 -3.40 23.70 -6.21
N ARG A 480 -3.10 24.65 -7.11
CA ARG A 480 -1.88 24.64 -7.91
C ARG A 480 -0.62 24.72 -7.07
N TYR A 481 -0.67 25.28 -5.86
CA TYR A 481 0.50 25.35 -4.97
C TYR A 481 0.87 24.00 -4.35
N ALA A 482 0.04 22.96 -4.46
CA ALA A 482 0.42 21.63 -3.99
C ALA A 482 1.35 20.97 -5.01
N GLN A 483 2.57 20.59 -4.62
CA GLN A 483 3.47 19.84 -5.50
C GLN A 483 2.84 18.53 -5.97
N HIS A 484 2.12 17.85 -5.07
CA HIS A 484 1.39 16.62 -5.36
C HIS A 484 -0.07 16.72 -4.90
N PRO A 485 -1.05 16.94 -5.80
CA PRO A 485 -2.44 17.17 -5.42
C PRO A 485 -3.18 15.94 -4.86
N THR A 486 -2.73 14.71 -5.12
CA THR A 486 -3.50 13.50 -4.81
C THR A 486 -3.35 13.02 -3.37
N LEU A 487 -2.16 13.16 -2.77
CA LEU A 487 -1.84 12.67 -1.43
C LEU A 487 -1.43 13.82 -0.51
N SER A 488 -1.87 13.75 0.75
CA SER A 488 -1.54 14.78 1.74
C SER A 488 -0.13 14.60 2.31
N LEU A 489 0.71 15.64 2.19
CA LEU A 489 2.07 15.68 2.77
C LEU A 489 2.11 16.08 4.25
N ARG A 490 0.95 16.35 4.88
CA ARG A 490 0.81 16.80 6.28
C ARG A 490 1.48 15.89 7.30
N SER A 491 1.59 14.61 7.01
CA SER A 491 2.21 13.65 7.92
C SER A 491 3.71 13.84 8.05
N VAL A 492 4.36 14.49 7.07
CA VAL A 492 5.82 14.65 6.98
C VAL A 492 6.33 15.76 7.89
N ASP A 493 5.49 16.75 8.16
CA ASP A 493 5.85 17.96 8.89
C ASP A 493 6.45 17.66 10.25
N CYS A 494 7.42 18.49 10.63
CA CYS A 494 8.01 18.50 11.95
C CYS A 494 7.30 19.55 12.82
N TYR A 495 7.29 19.33 14.14
CA TYR A 495 6.84 20.33 15.10
C TYR A 495 7.98 20.70 16.03
N LEU A 496 8.29 21.99 16.08
CA LEU A 496 9.24 22.56 17.01
C LEU A 496 8.49 23.12 18.20
N VAL A 497 8.63 22.49 19.36
CA VAL A 497 8.04 22.96 20.63
C VAL A 497 9.07 23.82 21.35
N CYS A 498 8.79 25.12 21.43
CA CYS A 498 9.60 26.09 22.14
C CYS A 498 9.17 26.17 23.60
N LYS A 499 10.07 25.81 24.51
CA LYS A 499 9.87 25.84 25.95
C LYS A 499 10.70 26.93 26.59
N LYS A 500 10.09 27.68 27.49
CA LYS A 500 10.80 28.64 28.35
C LYS A 500 10.72 28.11 29.78
N ARG A 501 11.87 27.94 30.44
CA ARG A 501 11.93 27.31 31.78
C ARG A 501 11.18 25.97 31.86
N GLN A 502 11.42 25.10 30.86
CA GLN A 502 10.75 23.79 30.70
C GLN A 502 9.22 23.82 30.45
N VAL A 503 8.59 25.00 30.39
CA VAL A 503 7.16 25.14 30.08
C VAL A 503 6.99 25.44 28.58
N PRO A 504 6.22 24.61 27.83
CA PRO A 504 5.94 24.87 26.43
C PRO A 504 5.11 26.14 26.26
N LYS A 505 5.61 27.09 25.45
CA LYS A 505 4.97 28.39 25.18
C LYS A 505 4.47 28.48 23.75
N GLN A 506 5.25 27.96 22.80
CA GLN A 506 4.95 28.05 21.38
C GLN A 506 5.24 26.71 20.70
N THR A 507 4.44 26.38 19.69
CA THR A 507 4.76 25.33 18.73
C THR A 507 4.78 25.90 17.32
N VAL A 508 5.85 25.62 16.60
CA VAL A 508 6.01 25.98 15.19
C VAL A 508 5.86 24.72 14.37
N ARG A 509 4.89 24.70 13.45
CA ARG A 509 4.78 23.66 12.43
C ARG A 509 5.76 23.97 11.31
N LEU A 510 6.58 22.99 10.93
CA LEU A 510 7.57 23.11 9.87
C LEU A 510 7.24 22.13 8.76
N SER A 511 6.94 22.65 7.58
CA SER A 511 6.59 21.86 6.39
C SER A 511 7.77 21.82 5.44
N LEU A 512 8.00 20.69 4.75
CA LEU A 512 9.09 20.64 3.77
C LEU A 512 8.75 21.48 2.54
N ALA A 513 9.70 22.28 2.07
CA ALA A 513 9.57 23.13 0.89
C ALA A 513 9.18 22.32 -0.36
N GLN A 514 9.60 21.05 -0.47
CA GLN A 514 9.21 20.14 -1.55
C GLN A 514 7.69 19.85 -1.63
N SER A 515 6.91 20.23 -0.61
CA SER A 515 5.45 20.12 -0.65
C SER A 515 4.77 21.26 -1.42
N LEU A 516 5.49 22.36 -1.63
CA LEU A 516 5.02 23.58 -2.27
C LEU A 516 5.55 23.67 -3.70
N ASP A 517 4.64 23.84 -4.65
CA ASP A 517 4.96 24.28 -6.01
C ASP A 517 4.91 25.81 -6.04
N ARG A 518 6.03 26.45 -6.36
CA ARG A 518 6.12 27.92 -6.42
C ARG A 518 5.53 28.50 -7.71
N ASN A 519 5.15 27.66 -8.68
CA ASN A 519 4.57 28.07 -9.98
C ASN A 519 5.38 29.17 -10.69
N LEU A 520 6.72 29.12 -10.62
CA LEU A 520 7.60 30.17 -11.18
C LEU A 520 7.42 30.40 -12.69
N ALA A 521 6.85 29.43 -13.40
CA ALA A 521 6.55 29.54 -14.83
C ALA A 521 5.29 30.36 -15.15
N ASP A 522 4.43 30.65 -14.18
CA ASP A 522 3.21 31.45 -14.35
C ASP A 522 3.29 32.73 -13.49
N PRO A 523 3.61 33.89 -14.08
CA PRO A 523 3.79 35.14 -13.33
C PRO A 523 2.60 35.53 -12.46
N ALA A 524 1.38 35.13 -12.85
CA ALA A 524 0.15 35.45 -12.12
C ALA A 524 -0.04 34.62 -10.83
N SER A 525 0.64 33.47 -10.73
CA SER A 525 0.57 32.57 -9.57
C SER A 525 1.94 32.25 -8.99
N ALA A 526 3.01 32.93 -9.42
CA ALA A 526 4.36 32.70 -8.95
C ALA A 526 4.54 33.20 -7.51
N ILE A 527 5.11 32.34 -6.65
CA ILE A 527 5.56 32.73 -5.31
C ILE A 527 7.02 33.18 -5.43
N LEU A 528 7.23 34.50 -5.40
CA LEU A 528 8.54 35.12 -5.45
C LEU A 528 9.11 35.35 -4.04
N ASP A 529 10.44 35.43 -3.97
CA ASP A 529 11.13 35.76 -2.72
C ASP A 529 10.88 37.25 -2.40
N ASP A 530 10.58 37.54 -1.15
CA ASP A 530 10.46 38.92 -0.67
C ASP A 530 11.82 39.41 -0.18
N GLU A 531 12.50 40.19 -1.02
CA GLU A 531 13.80 40.78 -0.69
C GLU A 531 13.69 41.97 0.30
N THR A 532 12.47 42.46 0.55
CA THR A 532 12.23 43.66 1.36
C THR A 532 11.85 43.35 2.81
N SER A 533 11.66 42.09 3.16
CA SER A 533 11.18 41.67 4.49
C SER A 533 12.30 41.65 5.54
N ASP A 534 12.03 42.23 6.71
CA ASP A 534 12.89 42.11 7.88
C ASP A 534 12.97 40.63 8.31
N ARG A 535 14.19 40.08 8.34
CA ARG A 535 14.48 38.66 8.67
C ARG A 535 14.30 38.37 10.16
N ALA A 536 13.08 38.53 10.67
CA ALA A 536 12.71 38.31 12.08
C ALA A 536 12.59 36.82 12.45
N THR A 537 12.44 35.94 11.46
CA THR A 537 12.27 34.49 11.67
C THR A 537 13.44 33.69 11.11
N ILE A 538 13.72 32.54 11.73
CA ILE A 538 14.83 31.67 11.31
C ILE A 538 14.50 30.92 10.02
N PHE A 539 13.26 30.49 9.88
CA PHE A 539 12.78 29.71 8.75
C PHE A 539 11.97 30.57 7.80
N ASP A 540 12.05 30.26 6.52
CA ASP A 540 11.24 30.90 5.49
C ASP A 540 9.75 30.72 5.79
N ARG A 541 8.94 31.73 5.48
CA ARG A 541 7.50 31.75 5.73
C ARG A 541 6.75 32.28 4.53
N LEU A 542 5.58 31.71 4.24
CA LEU A 542 4.68 32.30 3.26
C LEU A 542 3.81 33.37 3.93
N GLU A 543 3.86 34.57 3.36
CA GLU A 543 2.96 35.66 3.72
C GLU A 543 1.93 35.85 2.60
N ALA A 544 0.66 35.95 2.99
CA ALA A 544 -0.41 36.25 2.07
C ALA A 544 -0.52 37.77 1.94
N THR A 545 -0.37 38.30 0.74
CA THR A 545 -0.63 39.71 0.45
C THR A 545 -2.12 39.89 0.14
N PRO A 546 -2.89 40.57 1.01
CA PRO A 546 -4.30 40.79 0.76
C PRO A 546 -4.46 41.79 -0.39
N HIS A 547 -5.24 41.41 -1.42
CA HIS A 547 -5.67 42.34 -2.46
C HIS A 547 -7.00 43.00 -2.07
N PRO A 548 -7.15 44.32 -2.20
CA PRO A 548 -8.46 44.97 -2.11
C PRO A 548 -9.29 44.61 -3.35
N GLY A 549 -10.19 43.63 -3.24
CA GLY A 549 -11.11 43.21 -4.31
C GLY A 549 -11.47 41.71 -4.30
N PRO A 550 -12.21 41.20 -5.31
CA PRO A 550 -12.56 39.77 -5.45
C PRO A 550 -11.39 38.89 -5.95
N LEU A 551 -10.19 39.46 -6.06
CA LEU A 551 -9.00 38.77 -6.55
C LEU A 551 -8.48 37.77 -5.50
N ARG A 552 -7.91 36.66 -5.98
CA ARG A 552 -7.31 35.64 -5.11
C ARG A 552 -6.12 36.23 -4.35
N PRO A 553 -5.87 35.81 -3.09
CA PRO A 553 -4.68 36.22 -2.36
C PRO A 553 -3.42 35.76 -3.11
N THR A 554 -2.45 36.66 -3.24
CA THR A 554 -1.11 36.37 -3.73
C THR A 554 -0.21 36.02 -2.54
N PHE A 555 0.85 35.24 -2.78
CA PHE A 555 1.77 34.80 -1.72
C PHE A 555 3.19 35.19 -2.06
N LYS A 556 3.93 35.65 -1.06
CA LYS A 556 5.37 35.88 -1.14
C LYS A 556 6.10 35.01 -0.14
N LEU A 557 7.30 34.57 -0.51
CA LEU A 557 8.19 33.81 0.36
C LEU A 557 9.08 34.79 1.11
N GLN A 558 8.77 35.04 2.37
CA GLN A 558 9.67 35.77 3.26
C GLN A 558 10.85 34.87 3.60
N GLN A 559 12.05 35.28 3.23
CA GLN A 559 13.27 34.53 3.54
C GLN A 559 13.61 34.64 5.02
N GLY A 560 13.88 33.50 5.65
CA GLY A 560 14.42 33.44 7.00
C GLY A 560 15.89 33.83 7.03
N VAL A 561 16.44 33.93 8.25
CA VAL A 561 17.87 34.18 8.47
C VAL A 561 18.74 33.07 7.86
N VAL A 562 18.24 31.83 7.81
CA VAL A 562 18.98 30.67 7.35
C VAL A 562 18.24 30.00 6.20
N LYS A 563 18.93 29.74 5.10
CA LYS A 563 18.39 28.92 4.01
C LYS A 563 18.15 27.50 4.52
N SER A 564 16.89 27.09 4.53
CA SER A 564 16.44 25.79 5.04
C SER A 564 15.44 25.17 4.08
N VAL A 565 15.41 23.84 4.03
CA VAL A 565 14.39 23.10 3.27
C VAL A 565 13.04 23.06 4.02
N TRP A 566 12.96 23.67 5.21
CA TRP A 566 11.78 23.72 6.06
C TRP A 566 11.17 25.12 6.06
N LEU A 567 9.85 25.17 5.84
CA LEU A 567 9.02 26.38 5.83
C LEU A 567 8.15 26.42 7.08
N ALA A 568 8.02 27.59 7.71
CA ALA A 568 7.12 27.83 8.83
C ALA A 568 5.65 28.01 8.37
#